data_AF-A0A0G3GD05-F1
#
_entry.id   AF-A0A0G3GD05-F1
#
_cell.length_a   1.000
_cell.length_b   1.000
_cell.length_c   1.000
_cell.angle_alpha   90.00
_cell.angle_beta   90.00
_cell.angle_gamma   90.00
#
_symmetry.space_group_name_H-M   'P 1'
#
loop_
_entity.id
_entity.type
_entity.pdbx_description
1 polymer ?
#
loop_
_entity_poly.entity_id
_entity_poly.type
_entity_poly.pdbx_seq_one_letter_code
_entity_poly.pdbx_strand_id
1 'polypeptide(L)'
;MLLGHDAEGHHRARSSAELVASGPRLEQVAGSLLWRRVAVAVESDSSDASLTMTLHSLSDDDSSEATAPKRQRTTPAPTPQNEASVEPPPVFRPEWAFKPTLALPQFITVSGVHYKVMSRMDAREFPILYIQPPLHPAYDFDVLEAILRHTPEEQPRAVIRVPPHDHWEIDARLPFEKTLTAHVRDIFPEVTTVTLENIARRQFELANSSPYADAAGLTALRQIFHSWKHATPSPHPQWSDPLLMLSTLPTTAGITNTSRAIDLPAPSSTGALNRLDFDPMRFRQQWEYFLSTYSTIDFKRFMAGLLTRNGYTVMEPNNFNSFPALVFRRTGHDYLFFMSLHRTRIPKLSLPTHNNPNTTGMNLETQVGDAAAQAVKDAHEANRIVWLKGGSQILPGVADTVFIIRDDNARL
;
A
#
# COMPACT_ATOMS: atom_id res chain seq x y z
N MET A 1 -1.28 -16.41 -18.84
CA MET A 1 -1.74 -15.30 -19.72
C MET A 1 -3.03 -14.78 -19.11
N LEU A 2 -3.15 -13.46 -18.88
CA LEU A 2 -4.41 -12.88 -18.40
C LEU A 2 -5.27 -12.46 -19.59
N LEU A 3 -6.57 -12.26 -19.35
CA LEU A 3 -7.51 -11.72 -20.32
C LEU A 3 -7.76 -10.23 -20.00
N GLY A 4 -7.96 -9.42 -21.02
CA GLY A 4 -8.45 -8.05 -20.89
C GLY A 4 -9.13 -7.59 -22.18
N HIS A 5 -9.39 -6.29 -22.27
CA HIS A 5 -10.03 -5.66 -23.43
C HIS A 5 -9.14 -4.55 -24.02
N ASP A 6 -9.26 -4.30 -25.33
CA ASP A 6 -8.80 -3.04 -25.95
C ASP A 6 -9.81 -1.90 -25.76
N ALA A 7 -9.47 -0.70 -26.25
CA ALA A 7 -10.32 0.49 -26.16
C ALA A 7 -11.64 0.32 -26.95
N GLU A 8 -11.63 -0.56 -27.95
CA GLU A 8 -12.75 -0.94 -28.80
C GLU A 8 -13.58 -2.10 -28.19
N GLY A 9 -13.19 -2.60 -27.01
CA GLY A 9 -13.93 -3.60 -26.23
C GLY A 9 -13.64 -5.06 -26.56
N HIS A 10 -12.73 -5.37 -27.49
CA HIS A 10 -12.43 -6.74 -27.89
C HIS A 10 -11.52 -7.47 -26.90
N HIS A 11 -11.78 -8.76 -26.68
CA HIS A 11 -10.95 -9.61 -25.84
C HIS A 11 -9.51 -9.75 -26.41
N ARG A 12 -8.53 -9.59 -25.52
CA ARG A 12 -7.09 -9.72 -25.83
C ARG A 12 -6.33 -10.40 -24.71
N ALA A 13 -5.19 -11.00 -25.09
CA ALA A 13 -4.17 -11.38 -24.13
C ALA A 13 -3.60 -10.13 -23.41
N ARG A 14 -3.39 -10.25 -22.09
CA ARG A 14 -2.89 -9.18 -21.21
C ARG A 14 -1.74 -9.71 -20.34
N SER A 15 -0.73 -8.88 -20.15
CA SER A 15 0.33 -9.06 -19.15
C SER A 15 -0.11 -8.50 -17.79
N SER A 16 0.39 -9.08 -16.69
CA SER A 16 0.09 -8.62 -15.33
C SER A 16 0.58 -7.20 -15.02
N ALA A 17 1.48 -6.65 -15.83
CA ALA A 17 1.98 -5.28 -15.71
C ALA A 17 1.20 -4.24 -16.54
N GLU A 18 0.25 -4.65 -17.38
CA GLU A 18 -0.46 -3.76 -18.31
C GLU A 18 -1.81 -3.28 -17.76
N LEU A 19 -2.17 -2.01 -18.01
CA LEU A 19 -3.47 -1.43 -17.67
C LEU A 19 -4.55 -1.67 -18.74
N VAL A 20 -4.18 -1.59 -20.02
CA VAL A 20 -5.03 -1.91 -21.19
C VAL A 20 -4.41 -3.11 -21.90
N ALA A 21 -5.23 -4.03 -22.43
CA ALA A 21 -4.71 -5.25 -23.03
C ALA A 21 -4.13 -4.99 -24.43
N SER A 22 -2.79 -4.97 -24.56
CA SER A 22 -2.12 -4.70 -25.84
C SER A 22 -2.07 -5.92 -26.77
N GLY A 23 -2.13 -7.13 -26.19
CA GLY A 23 -1.71 -8.37 -26.83
C GLY A 23 -2.61 -8.86 -27.98
N PRO A 24 -2.32 -10.06 -28.53
CA PRO A 24 -3.13 -10.64 -29.60
C PRO A 24 -4.61 -10.74 -29.22
N ARG A 25 -5.48 -10.37 -30.18
CA ARG A 25 -6.94 -10.53 -30.09
C ARG A 25 -7.31 -11.99 -29.93
N LEU A 26 -8.22 -12.26 -29.01
CA LEU A 26 -8.71 -13.59 -28.66
C LEU A 26 -10.22 -13.67 -28.91
N GLU A 27 -10.67 -14.85 -29.32
CA GLU A 27 -12.08 -15.22 -29.41
C GLU A 27 -12.33 -16.46 -28.57
N GLN A 28 -13.47 -16.51 -27.88
CA GLN A 28 -13.90 -17.71 -27.19
C GLN A 28 -14.40 -18.73 -28.23
N VAL A 29 -13.91 -19.97 -28.15
CA VAL A 29 -14.35 -21.06 -29.03
C VAL A 29 -15.76 -21.47 -28.59
N ALA A 30 -16.75 -21.24 -29.47
CA ALA A 30 -18.17 -21.43 -29.19
C ALA A 30 -18.47 -22.80 -28.56
N GLY A 31 -19.21 -22.80 -27.45
CA GLY A 31 -19.51 -24.01 -26.67
C GLY A 31 -18.42 -24.45 -25.68
N SER A 32 -17.33 -23.68 -25.48
CA SER A 32 -16.24 -24.02 -24.56
C SER A 32 -15.70 -22.81 -23.78
N LEU A 33 -14.85 -23.06 -22.79
CA LEU A 33 -14.08 -22.03 -22.06
C LEU A 33 -12.69 -21.75 -22.69
N LEU A 34 -12.43 -22.28 -23.89
CA LEU A 34 -11.13 -22.14 -24.57
C LEU A 34 -11.09 -20.87 -25.43
N TRP A 35 -9.91 -20.25 -25.49
CA TRP A 35 -9.68 -19.01 -26.24
C TRP A 35 -8.72 -19.26 -27.41
N ARG A 36 -9.13 -18.89 -28.62
CA ARG A 36 -8.29 -18.95 -29.84
C ARG A 36 -7.73 -17.56 -30.16
N ARG A 37 -6.53 -17.49 -30.72
CA ARG A 37 -5.99 -16.25 -31.31
C ARG A 37 -6.69 -15.96 -32.64
N VAL A 38 -7.16 -14.72 -32.81
CA VAL A 38 -7.62 -14.21 -34.11
C VAL A 38 -6.40 -13.87 -34.95
N ALA A 39 -6.34 -14.37 -36.18
CA ALA A 39 -5.36 -13.94 -37.16
C ALA A 39 -5.79 -12.57 -37.69
N VAL A 40 -5.03 -11.52 -37.35
CA VAL A 40 -5.13 -10.24 -38.06
C VAL A 40 -4.38 -10.42 -39.36
N ALA A 41 -5.06 -10.24 -40.49
CA ALA A 41 -4.41 -10.20 -41.80
C ALA A 41 -3.55 -8.94 -41.87
N VAL A 42 -2.23 -9.13 -41.80
CA VAL A 42 -1.25 -8.09 -42.15
C VAL A 42 -0.89 -8.35 -43.60
N GLU A 43 -1.17 -7.38 -44.47
CA GLU A 43 -0.69 -7.41 -45.85
C GLU A 43 0.84 -7.30 -45.83
N SER A 44 1.52 -8.42 -46.10
CA SER A 44 2.97 -8.49 -46.20
C SER A 44 3.34 -9.05 -47.58
N ASP A 45 3.75 -8.14 -48.46
CA ASP A 45 4.06 -8.40 -49.86
C ASP A 45 5.29 -9.32 -50.00
N SER A 46 5.07 -10.56 -50.43
CA SER A 46 6.16 -11.44 -50.89
C SER A 46 5.65 -12.45 -51.91
N SER A 47 6.27 -12.41 -53.09
CA SER A 47 5.96 -13.23 -54.26
C SER A 47 6.37 -14.70 -54.08
N ASP A 48 5.44 -15.64 -54.29
CA ASP A 48 5.56 -16.57 -55.43
C ASP A 48 4.19 -17.13 -55.88
N ALA A 49 4.17 -17.82 -57.02
CA ALA A 49 2.98 -18.23 -57.81
C ALA A 49 1.91 -19.05 -57.02
N SER A 50 0.61 -19.00 -57.37
CA SER A 50 0.10 -19.40 -58.69
C SER A 50 -1.45 -19.32 -58.83
N LEU A 51 -1.95 -19.29 -60.08
CA LEU A 51 -3.28 -19.77 -60.55
C LEU A 51 -4.58 -19.18 -59.93
N THR A 52 -5.21 -18.15 -60.50
CA THR A 52 -6.24 -18.13 -61.59
C THR A 52 -7.73 -18.30 -61.20
N MET A 53 -8.57 -17.37 -61.71
CA MET A 53 -10.04 -17.48 -62.00
C MET A 53 -11.03 -17.52 -60.79
N THR A 54 -12.28 -16.99 -60.82
CA THR A 54 -13.00 -16.09 -61.77
C THR A 54 -14.26 -15.44 -61.13
N LEU A 55 -14.49 -14.14 -61.44
CA LEU A 55 -15.74 -13.44 -61.84
C LEU A 55 -17.12 -13.56 -61.11
N HIS A 56 -17.84 -12.42 -61.17
CA HIS A 56 -19.30 -12.16 -60.97
C HIS A 56 -19.83 -12.16 -59.51
N SER A 57 -20.89 -11.38 -59.16
CA SER A 57 -21.82 -10.56 -59.97
C SER A 57 -22.17 -9.20 -59.31
N LEU A 58 -22.74 -8.28 -60.12
CA LEU A 58 -23.36 -7.01 -59.72
C LEU A 58 -24.80 -7.18 -59.21
N SER A 59 -25.34 -6.22 -58.45
CA SER A 59 -26.40 -5.30 -58.95
C SER A 59 -26.71 -4.13 -57.99
N ASP A 60 -27.27 -3.07 -58.56
CA ASP A 60 -27.75 -1.78 -58.01
C ASP A 60 -29.08 -1.92 -57.23
N ASP A 61 -29.76 -0.90 -56.68
CA ASP A 61 -29.62 0.58 -56.71
C ASP A 61 -29.84 1.15 -55.26
N ASP A 62 -30.29 2.35 -54.89
CA ASP A 62 -31.00 3.51 -55.52
C ASP A 62 -30.49 4.84 -54.89
N SER A 63 -30.82 6.00 -55.47
CA SER A 63 -30.23 7.33 -55.18
C SER A 63 -31.21 8.38 -54.63
N SER A 64 -30.70 9.46 -53.99
CA SER A 64 -31.24 10.83 -54.15
C SER A 64 -30.38 11.94 -53.52
N GLU A 65 -30.42 13.12 -54.15
CA GLU A 65 -29.77 14.39 -53.75
C GLU A 65 -30.71 15.22 -52.79
N ALA A 66 -30.51 16.49 -52.38
CA ALA A 66 -29.67 17.56 -52.95
C ALA A 66 -29.38 18.79 -52.03
N THR A 67 -28.21 19.40 -52.29
CA THR A 67 -27.91 20.86 -52.25
C THR A 67 -28.05 21.72 -50.99
N ALA A 68 -27.20 22.76 -50.92
CA ALA A 68 -27.20 23.85 -49.93
C ALA A 68 -27.18 25.23 -50.62
N PRO A 69 -27.41 26.34 -49.88
CA PRO A 69 -26.93 27.67 -50.28
C PRO A 69 -25.95 28.32 -49.26
N LYS A 70 -25.54 29.57 -49.51
CA LYS A 70 -24.27 30.18 -49.03
C LYS A 70 -24.41 31.69 -48.72
N ARG A 71 -23.43 32.28 -48.01
CA ARG A 71 -23.32 33.68 -47.48
C ARG A 71 -23.99 33.89 -46.10
N GLN A 72 -23.58 34.87 -45.28
CA GLN A 72 -22.81 36.11 -45.54
C GLN A 72 -21.76 36.43 -44.43
N ARG A 73 -21.00 37.53 -44.56
CA ARG A 73 -19.81 37.90 -43.72
C ARG A 73 -19.84 39.37 -43.28
N THR A 74 -19.52 39.64 -42.01
CA THR A 74 -19.14 40.96 -41.45
C THR A 74 -18.23 40.80 -40.22
N THR A 75 -17.46 41.84 -39.88
CA THR A 75 -16.35 41.91 -38.88
C THR A 75 -16.09 43.41 -38.54
N PRO A 76 -15.29 43.83 -37.52
CA PRO A 76 -14.51 43.09 -36.50
C PRO A 76 -14.61 43.62 -35.03
N ALA A 77 -13.86 42.99 -34.11
CA ALA A 77 -13.25 43.58 -32.88
C ALA A 77 -14.16 43.97 -31.68
N PRO A 78 -13.63 44.12 -30.44
CA PRO A 78 -12.23 44.03 -29.99
C PRO A 78 -11.89 42.89 -28.99
N THR A 79 -10.59 42.67 -28.79
CA THR A 79 -9.98 41.71 -27.85
C THR A 79 -9.87 42.27 -26.42
N PRO A 80 -9.87 41.39 -25.40
CA PRO A 80 -8.98 41.52 -24.25
C PRO A 80 -7.91 40.41 -24.22
N GLN A 81 -6.81 40.66 -23.50
CA GLN A 81 -5.56 39.91 -23.60
C GLN A 81 -5.52 38.63 -22.73
N ASN A 82 -4.56 37.75 -23.06
CA ASN A 82 -3.92 36.76 -22.18
C ASN A 82 -4.82 35.77 -21.43
N GLU A 83 -5.02 34.60 -22.04
CA GLU A 83 -4.60 33.38 -21.35
C GLU A 83 -3.37 32.84 -22.09
N ALA A 84 -2.20 32.93 -21.44
CA ALA A 84 -0.98 32.30 -21.93
C ALA A 84 -1.07 30.79 -21.68
N SER A 85 -0.46 29.98 -22.55
CA SER A 85 -0.48 28.52 -22.46
C SER A 85 -0.10 28.02 -21.06
N VAL A 86 -1.05 27.44 -20.33
CA VAL A 86 -0.77 26.73 -19.08
C VAL A 86 -0.13 25.39 -19.45
N GLU A 87 1.20 25.38 -19.46
CA GLU A 87 2.06 24.25 -19.81
C GLU A 87 2.04 23.14 -18.72
N PRO A 88 1.77 21.87 -19.09
CA PRO A 88 1.98 20.72 -18.22
C PRO A 88 2.96 19.69 -18.83
N PRO A 89 3.65 18.84 -18.03
CA PRO A 89 3.75 18.79 -16.57
C PRO A 89 5.22 19.13 -16.15
N PRO A 90 5.73 18.87 -14.91
CA PRO A 90 7.09 19.30 -14.56
C PRO A 90 8.15 18.47 -15.30
N VAL A 91 8.80 19.09 -16.28
CA VAL A 91 9.86 18.52 -17.10
C VAL A 91 10.99 17.98 -16.21
N PHE A 92 11.42 16.75 -16.48
CA PHE A 92 12.57 16.15 -15.81
C PHE A 92 13.82 17.03 -16.02
N ARG A 93 14.47 17.40 -14.91
CA ARG A 93 15.54 18.41 -14.89
C ARG A 93 16.86 17.87 -15.50
N PRO A 94 17.35 18.43 -16.63
CA PRO A 94 18.51 17.88 -17.33
C PRO A 94 19.83 17.94 -16.56
N GLU A 95 19.99 18.76 -15.52
CA GLU A 95 21.25 18.91 -14.77
C GLU A 95 21.67 17.65 -13.97
N TRP A 96 20.87 16.59 -13.95
CA TRP A 96 21.28 15.28 -13.41
C TRP A 96 22.15 14.49 -14.40
N ALA A 97 22.26 14.96 -15.64
CA ALA A 97 23.20 14.46 -16.62
C ALA A 97 24.65 14.59 -16.11
N PHE A 98 25.44 13.53 -16.26
CA PHE A 98 26.86 13.59 -15.97
C PHE A 98 27.70 12.96 -17.09
N LYS A 99 28.98 13.30 -17.15
CA LYS A 99 29.96 12.64 -18.03
C LYS A 99 30.55 11.43 -17.28
N PRO A 100 30.46 10.19 -17.81
CA PRO A 100 31.01 9.02 -17.14
C PRO A 100 32.52 9.09 -16.93
N THR A 101 32.93 9.42 -15.71
CA THR A 101 34.30 9.18 -15.22
C THR A 101 34.43 7.72 -14.80
N LEU A 102 35.58 7.10 -15.07
CA LEU A 102 35.92 5.69 -14.78
C LEU A 102 35.70 5.23 -13.32
N ALA A 103 35.43 6.15 -12.38
CA ALA A 103 35.26 5.89 -10.96
C ALA A 103 33.79 5.75 -10.49
N LEU A 104 32.79 5.94 -11.36
CA LEU A 104 31.37 5.82 -10.97
C LEU A 104 30.78 4.46 -11.38
N PRO A 105 30.48 3.55 -10.43
CA PRO A 105 29.84 2.28 -10.73
C PRO A 105 28.34 2.45 -11.01
N GLN A 106 27.87 1.83 -12.09
CA GLN A 106 26.46 1.72 -12.51
C GLN A 106 25.79 3.05 -12.92
N PHE A 107 25.71 3.26 -14.24
CA PHE A 107 24.92 4.31 -14.89
C PHE A 107 24.04 3.71 -15.98
N ILE A 108 22.99 4.42 -16.38
CA ILE A 108 22.22 4.13 -17.61
C ILE A 108 22.28 5.29 -18.58
N THR A 109 22.01 5.01 -19.85
CA THR A 109 21.90 6.00 -20.92
C THR A 109 20.44 6.12 -21.35
N VAL A 110 19.86 7.31 -21.24
CA VAL A 110 18.52 7.66 -21.75
C VAL A 110 18.70 8.77 -22.77
N SER A 111 18.21 8.58 -24.00
CA SER A 111 18.31 9.56 -25.10
C SER A 111 19.72 10.14 -25.32
N GLY A 112 20.76 9.31 -25.16
CA GLY A 112 22.17 9.71 -25.30
C GLY A 112 22.80 10.39 -24.07
N VAL A 113 22.04 10.56 -22.98
CA VAL A 113 22.48 11.22 -21.74
C VAL A 113 22.65 10.18 -20.62
N HIS A 114 23.72 10.31 -19.83
CA HIS A 114 24.04 9.36 -18.76
C HIS A 114 23.54 9.83 -17.39
N TYR A 115 22.94 8.91 -16.63
CA TYR A 115 22.36 9.15 -15.30
C TYR A 115 22.81 8.11 -14.28
N LYS A 116 23.10 8.57 -13.05
CA LYS A 116 23.52 7.73 -11.91
C LYS A 116 22.33 6.89 -11.46
N VAL A 117 22.48 5.57 -11.48
CA VAL A 117 21.45 4.63 -10.96
C VAL A 117 21.61 4.53 -9.45
N MET A 118 20.50 4.33 -8.73
CA MET A 118 20.55 3.95 -7.31
C MET A 118 21.18 2.57 -7.15
N SER A 119 21.90 2.35 -6.04
CA SER A 119 22.48 1.04 -5.71
C SER A 119 21.41 -0.06 -5.68
N ARG A 120 21.71 -1.20 -6.30
CA ARG A 120 20.80 -2.36 -6.40
C ARG A 120 21.49 -3.60 -5.81
N MET A 121 21.08 -3.97 -4.59
CA MET A 121 21.60 -5.17 -3.92
C MET A 121 20.96 -6.45 -4.47
N ASP A 122 19.64 -6.42 -4.74
CA ASP A 122 18.90 -7.57 -5.27
C ASP A 122 18.94 -7.62 -6.81
N ALA A 123 19.47 -8.72 -7.35
CA ALA A 123 19.54 -8.98 -8.79
C ALA A 123 18.18 -9.31 -9.46
N ARG A 124 17.05 -9.13 -8.77
CA ARG A 124 15.70 -9.30 -9.33
C ARG A 124 15.51 -8.38 -10.53
N GLU A 125 15.12 -8.92 -11.68
CA GLU A 125 14.82 -8.12 -12.87
C GLU A 125 13.46 -7.43 -12.73
N PHE A 126 13.47 -6.22 -12.17
CA PHE A 126 12.34 -5.31 -12.23
C PHE A 126 12.41 -4.48 -13.52
N PRO A 127 11.30 -4.22 -14.23
CA PRO A 127 11.26 -3.37 -15.43
C PRO A 127 11.42 -1.87 -15.12
N ILE A 128 11.64 -1.52 -13.85
CA ILE A 128 11.78 -0.16 -13.34
C ILE A 128 13.16 -0.04 -12.65
N LEU A 129 13.96 0.91 -13.10
CA LEU A 129 15.16 1.40 -12.40
C LEU A 129 14.86 2.76 -11.76
N TYR A 130 15.76 3.25 -10.89
CA TYR A 130 15.70 4.61 -10.36
C TYR A 130 17.01 5.33 -10.59
N ILE A 131 16.92 6.56 -11.06
CA ILE A 131 18.04 7.50 -11.16
C ILE A 131 17.93 8.57 -10.09
N GLN A 132 19.08 9.10 -9.68
CA GLN A 132 19.19 10.17 -8.68
C GLN A 132 20.18 11.25 -9.15
N PRO A 133 20.18 12.46 -8.57
CA PRO A 133 21.19 13.45 -8.87
C PRO A 133 22.59 12.90 -8.56
N PRO A 134 23.61 13.11 -9.41
CA PRO A 134 24.92 12.47 -9.27
C PRO A 134 25.60 12.72 -7.92
N LEU A 135 25.53 13.97 -7.46
CA LEU A 135 26.14 14.46 -6.21
C LEU A 135 25.25 14.25 -4.96
N HIS A 136 24.01 13.77 -5.13
CA HIS A 136 23.13 13.54 -4.00
C HIS A 136 23.65 12.38 -3.12
N PRO A 137 23.58 12.50 -1.77
CA PRO A 137 23.90 11.41 -0.86
C PRO A 137 22.96 10.20 -1.06
N ALA A 138 23.22 9.12 -0.31
CA ALA A 138 22.24 8.05 -0.17
C ALA A 138 21.00 8.59 0.57
N TYR A 139 19.81 8.18 0.14
CA TYR A 139 18.55 8.62 0.75
C TYR A 139 18.25 7.69 1.93
N ASP A 140 18.47 8.15 3.17
CA ASP A 140 17.80 7.55 4.32
C ASP A 140 16.34 8.05 4.42
N PHE A 141 15.60 7.60 5.44
CA PHE A 141 14.21 8.00 5.63
C PHE A 141 14.03 9.51 5.87
N ASP A 142 14.90 10.15 6.66
CA ASP A 142 14.76 11.57 7.03
C ASP A 142 15.09 12.48 5.85
N VAL A 143 16.13 12.12 5.09
CA VAL A 143 16.51 12.75 3.82
C VAL A 143 15.35 12.64 2.82
N LEU A 144 14.76 11.44 2.66
CA LEU A 144 13.64 11.25 1.73
C LEU A 144 12.36 11.97 2.18
N GLU A 145 12.02 11.95 3.48
CA GLU A 145 10.89 12.72 4.03
C GLU A 145 11.06 14.24 3.83
N ALA A 146 12.27 14.77 4.02
CA ALA A 146 12.56 16.19 3.82
C ALA A 146 12.41 16.59 2.35
N ILE A 147 12.97 15.78 1.44
CA ILE A 147 12.90 16.02 -0.01
C ILE A 147 11.45 15.95 -0.49
N LEU A 148 10.69 14.91 -0.13
CA LEU A 148 9.26 14.78 -0.48
C LEU A 148 8.36 15.88 0.11
N ARG A 149 8.88 16.69 1.04
CA ARG A 149 8.18 17.81 1.71
C ARG A 149 8.59 19.19 1.21
N HIS A 150 9.82 19.34 0.71
CA HIS A 150 10.43 20.65 0.44
C HIS A 150 10.99 20.80 -0.98
N THR A 151 11.55 19.73 -1.56
CA THR A 151 12.09 19.70 -2.93
C THR A 151 11.66 18.41 -3.65
N PRO A 152 10.34 18.16 -3.81
CA PRO A 152 9.82 16.87 -4.28
C PRO A 152 10.27 16.49 -5.69
N GLU A 153 10.82 17.42 -6.48
CA GLU A 153 11.47 17.16 -7.75
C GLU A 153 12.85 16.48 -7.64
N GLU A 154 13.52 16.57 -6.49
CA GLU A 154 14.83 15.96 -6.20
C GLU A 154 14.73 14.50 -5.69
N GLN A 155 13.51 13.98 -5.54
CA GLN A 155 13.28 12.57 -5.23
C GLN A 155 13.78 11.67 -6.37
N PRO A 156 14.23 10.43 -6.11
CA PRO A 156 14.67 9.53 -7.17
C PRO A 156 13.61 9.36 -8.25
N ARG A 157 14.00 9.38 -9.53
CA ARG A 157 13.08 9.27 -10.67
C ARG A 157 13.09 7.86 -11.23
N ALA A 158 11.90 7.30 -11.42
CA ALA A 158 11.75 6.00 -12.03
C ALA A 158 12.12 6.05 -13.53
N VAL A 159 12.71 4.98 -14.04
CA VAL A 159 13.07 4.82 -15.45
C VAL A 159 12.59 3.44 -15.90
N ILE A 160 11.80 3.42 -16.97
CA ILE A 160 11.06 2.25 -17.45
C ILE A 160 11.58 1.82 -18.81
N ARG A 161 11.45 0.53 -19.16
CA ARG A 161 11.57 0.10 -20.56
C ARG A 161 10.25 0.29 -21.28
N VAL A 162 10.30 0.82 -22.50
CA VAL A 162 9.14 1.06 -23.34
C VAL A 162 9.22 0.18 -24.60
N PRO A 163 8.37 -0.87 -24.70
CA PRO A 163 8.21 -1.67 -25.91
C PRO A 163 7.72 -0.85 -27.11
N PRO A 164 7.93 -1.30 -28.36
CA PRO A 164 8.54 -2.58 -28.76
C PRO A 164 10.06 -2.55 -28.84
N HIS A 165 10.68 -1.37 -28.75
CA HIS A 165 12.14 -1.19 -28.97
C HIS A 165 12.99 -1.34 -27.69
N ASP A 166 12.35 -1.63 -26.55
CA ASP A 166 12.99 -1.87 -25.24
C ASP A 166 13.91 -0.74 -24.73
N HIS A 167 13.76 0.45 -25.31
CA HIS A 167 14.48 1.65 -24.91
C HIS A 167 14.06 2.15 -23.53
N TRP A 168 14.99 2.80 -22.83
CA TRP A 168 14.74 3.40 -21.51
C TRP A 168 14.12 4.79 -21.65
N GLU A 169 13.04 5.04 -20.92
CA GLU A 169 12.39 6.35 -20.77
C GLU A 169 12.27 6.70 -19.27
N ILE A 170 12.47 7.98 -18.91
CA ILE A 170 12.28 8.46 -17.53
C ILE A 170 10.78 8.70 -17.30
N ASP A 171 10.20 8.08 -16.28
CA ASP A 171 8.81 8.27 -15.88
C ASP A 171 8.56 9.77 -15.63
N ALA A 172 7.69 10.38 -16.45
CA ALA A 172 7.33 11.78 -16.34
C ALA A 172 6.67 12.12 -14.99
N ARG A 173 6.10 11.12 -14.31
CA ARG A 173 5.49 11.28 -12.98
C ARG A 173 6.54 11.14 -11.88
N LEU A 174 6.33 11.87 -10.80
CA LEU A 174 7.09 11.67 -9.57
C LEU A 174 6.69 10.33 -8.94
N PRO A 175 7.64 9.48 -8.49
CA PRO A 175 7.31 8.21 -7.83
C PRO A 175 6.41 8.31 -6.61
N PHE A 176 6.50 9.39 -5.84
CA PHE A 176 5.67 9.70 -4.68
C PHE A 176 5.03 11.10 -4.82
N GLU A 177 3.71 11.16 -4.60
CA GLU A 177 2.89 12.38 -4.70
C GLU A 177 3.00 13.28 -3.45
N LYS A 178 3.56 12.75 -2.35
CA LYS A 178 3.66 13.34 -1.01
C LYS A 178 4.64 12.52 -0.16
N THR A 179 4.91 12.97 1.07
CA THR A 179 5.80 12.24 1.99
C THR A 179 5.25 10.87 2.40
N LEU A 180 6.13 9.95 2.81
CA LEU A 180 5.76 8.59 3.23
C LEU A 180 4.78 8.62 4.41
N THR A 181 5.06 9.48 5.38
CA THR A 181 4.23 9.76 6.57
C THR A 181 2.87 10.35 6.18
N ALA A 182 2.78 11.11 5.09
CA ALA A 182 1.50 11.57 4.55
C ALA A 182 0.71 10.43 3.88
N HIS A 183 1.35 9.50 3.18
CA HIS A 183 0.69 8.28 2.69
C HIS A 183 0.12 7.40 3.83
N VAL A 184 0.83 7.28 4.95
CA VAL A 184 0.32 6.56 6.14
C VAL A 184 -0.88 7.29 6.77
N ARG A 185 -0.81 8.61 6.90
CA ARG A 185 -1.83 9.43 7.58
C ARG A 185 -3.22 9.31 6.97
N ASP A 186 -3.31 9.19 5.65
CA ASP A 186 -4.59 9.04 4.94
C ASP A 186 -5.32 7.73 5.29
N ILE A 187 -4.58 6.69 5.70
CA ILE A 187 -5.12 5.35 5.99
C ILE A 187 -5.36 5.14 7.49
N PHE A 188 -4.64 5.85 8.35
CA PHE A 188 -4.74 5.75 9.82
C PHE A 188 -4.97 7.13 10.45
N PRO A 189 -6.07 7.83 10.11
CA PRO A 189 -6.26 9.24 10.49
C PRO A 189 -6.39 9.47 12.00
N GLU A 190 -6.69 8.44 12.78
CA GLU A 190 -6.85 8.50 14.25
C GLU A 190 -5.56 8.25 15.04
N VAL A 191 -4.45 7.94 14.36
CA VAL A 191 -3.14 7.65 14.96
C VAL A 191 -2.35 8.94 15.25
N THR A 192 -1.56 8.94 16.33
CA THR A 192 -0.73 10.10 16.72
C THR A 192 0.34 10.41 15.66
N THR A 193 0.75 11.68 15.54
CA THR A 193 1.78 12.10 14.58
C THR A 193 3.10 11.33 14.73
N VAL A 194 3.52 11.03 15.97
CA VAL A 194 4.75 10.27 16.27
C VAL A 194 4.62 8.81 15.81
N THR A 195 3.50 8.16 16.08
CA THR A 195 3.26 6.80 15.56
C THR A 195 3.16 6.78 14.04
N LEU A 196 2.53 7.78 13.39
CA LEU A 196 2.46 7.86 11.93
C LEU A 196 3.86 7.92 11.29
N GLU A 197 4.78 8.68 11.88
CA GLU A 197 6.18 8.75 11.42
C GLU A 197 6.90 7.42 11.64
N ASN A 198 6.78 6.80 12.83
CA ASN A 198 7.38 5.49 13.11
C ASN A 198 6.83 4.38 12.20
N ILE A 199 5.55 4.43 11.80
CA ILE A 199 4.99 3.50 10.81
C ILE A 199 5.67 3.70 9.46
N ALA A 200 5.78 4.95 8.98
CA ALA A 200 6.40 5.26 7.69
C ALA A 200 7.88 4.88 7.66
N ARG A 201 8.62 5.16 8.74
CA ARG A 201 10.03 4.79 8.90
C ARG A 201 10.22 3.27 8.96
N ARG A 202 9.41 2.57 9.76
CA ARG A 202 9.49 1.11 9.85
C ARG A 202 9.11 0.42 8.54
N GLN A 203 8.15 0.97 7.81
CA GLN A 203 7.79 0.53 6.46
C GLN A 203 8.94 0.75 5.46
N PHE A 204 9.64 1.88 5.53
CA PHE A 204 10.85 2.15 4.74
C PHE A 204 11.99 1.18 5.08
N GLU A 205 12.27 0.93 6.37
CA GLU A 205 13.25 -0.05 6.83
C GLU A 205 12.96 -1.48 6.35
N LEU A 206 11.67 -1.86 6.29
CA LEU A 206 11.24 -3.20 5.90
C LEU A 206 11.18 -3.41 4.37
N ALA A 207 11.04 -2.33 3.61
CA ALA A 207 11.01 -2.36 2.14
C ALA A 207 12.41 -2.38 1.51
N ASN A 208 13.40 -1.75 2.14
CA ASN A 208 14.77 -1.62 1.61
C ASN A 208 15.73 -2.67 2.19
N SER A 209 16.79 -2.98 1.45
CA SER A 209 17.85 -3.91 1.88
C SER A 209 18.84 -3.31 2.90
N SER A 210 18.71 -2.02 3.22
CA SER A 210 19.62 -1.28 4.11
C SER A 210 18.91 -0.08 4.77
N PRO A 211 19.57 0.67 5.67
CA PRO A 211 19.06 1.96 6.18
C PRO A 211 18.88 3.05 5.10
N TYR A 212 19.38 2.81 3.88
CA TYR A 212 19.24 3.67 2.72
C TYR A 212 18.34 3.06 1.66
N ALA A 213 17.66 3.92 0.91
CA ALA A 213 16.74 3.55 -0.14
C ALA A 213 17.44 2.85 -1.32
N ASP A 214 16.83 1.79 -1.82
CA ASP A 214 17.25 1.10 -3.05
C ASP A 214 16.08 1.00 -4.07
N ALA A 215 16.41 0.64 -5.31
CA ALA A 215 15.44 0.59 -6.41
C ALA A 215 14.30 -0.43 -6.19
N ALA A 216 14.53 -1.50 -5.42
CA ALA A 216 13.51 -2.49 -5.08
C ALA A 216 12.60 -1.97 -3.96
N GLY A 217 13.16 -1.39 -2.91
CA GLY A 217 12.40 -0.83 -1.80
C GLY A 217 11.53 0.37 -2.19
N LEU A 218 12.03 1.29 -3.02
CA LEU A 218 11.19 2.36 -3.58
C LEU A 218 10.03 1.81 -4.44
N THR A 219 10.25 0.71 -5.17
CA THR A 219 9.19 0.04 -5.93
C THR A 219 8.16 -0.63 -5.01
N ALA A 220 8.61 -1.28 -3.93
CA ALA A 220 7.73 -1.88 -2.93
C ALA A 220 6.88 -0.82 -2.22
N LEU A 221 7.46 0.33 -1.83
CA LEU A 221 6.74 1.46 -1.24
C LEU A 221 5.64 1.98 -2.19
N ARG A 222 5.96 2.21 -3.48
CA ARG A 222 4.97 2.59 -4.50
C ARG A 222 3.84 1.56 -4.61
N GLN A 223 4.16 0.26 -4.61
CA GLN A 223 3.17 -0.81 -4.68
C GLN A 223 2.26 -0.85 -3.45
N ILE A 224 2.80 -0.66 -2.25
CA ILE A 224 2.01 -0.62 -1.00
C ILE A 224 1.07 0.59 -1.01
N PHE A 225 1.57 1.79 -1.35
CA PHE A 225 0.74 2.99 -1.42
C PHE A 225 -0.32 2.93 -2.52
N HIS A 226 -0.01 2.32 -3.67
CA HIS A 226 -1.00 2.03 -4.70
C HIS A 226 -2.06 1.05 -4.19
N SER A 227 -1.66 -0.01 -3.49
CA SER A 227 -2.59 -0.99 -2.90
C SER A 227 -3.54 -0.35 -1.88
N TRP A 228 -3.03 0.53 -1.02
CA TRP A 228 -3.86 1.35 -0.13
C TRP A 228 -4.80 2.30 -0.89
N LYS A 229 -4.30 3.04 -1.89
CA LYS A 229 -5.07 4.02 -2.70
C LYS A 229 -6.21 3.38 -3.51
N HIS A 230 -6.09 2.10 -3.86
CA HIS A 230 -7.08 1.35 -4.65
C HIS A 230 -7.76 0.19 -3.88
N ALA A 231 -7.54 0.08 -2.57
CA ALA A 231 -8.06 -0.97 -1.68
C ALA A 231 -7.79 -2.42 -2.17
N THR A 232 -6.69 -2.64 -2.89
CA THR A 232 -6.27 -3.98 -3.37
C THR A 232 -5.37 -4.67 -2.34
N PRO A 233 -5.25 -6.02 -2.37
CA PRO A 233 -4.32 -6.74 -1.51
C PRO A 233 -2.87 -6.31 -1.75
N SER A 234 -2.16 -5.99 -0.66
CA SER A 234 -0.71 -5.74 -0.70
C SER A 234 0.05 -7.04 -1.00
N PRO A 235 1.06 -7.04 -1.90
CA PRO A 235 1.91 -8.21 -2.11
C PRO A 235 2.78 -8.54 -0.89
N HIS A 236 2.95 -7.58 0.02
CA HIS A 236 3.75 -7.71 1.24
C HIS A 236 2.95 -7.21 2.46
N PRO A 237 1.99 -8.00 2.97
CA PRO A 237 1.18 -7.66 4.14
C PRO A 237 2.00 -7.12 5.30
N GLN A 238 3.10 -7.80 5.63
CA GLN A 238 4.03 -7.50 6.72
C GLN A 238 4.82 -6.19 6.56
N TRP A 239 4.72 -5.51 5.42
CA TRP A 239 5.28 -4.16 5.19
C TRP A 239 4.17 -3.09 5.08
N SER A 240 2.90 -3.49 5.14
CA SER A 240 1.73 -2.65 4.81
C SER A 240 0.65 -2.60 5.89
N ASP A 241 0.73 -3.48 6.89
CA ASP A 241 -0.14 -3.43 8.07
C ASP A 241 0.68 -3.05 9.33
N PRO A 242 0.34 -1.93 10.01
CA PRO A 242 1.07 -1.48 11.19
C PRO A 242 1.13 -2.48 12.35
N LEU A 243 0.14 -3.36 12.51
CA LEU A 243 0.14 -4.37 13.58
C LEU A 243 1.05 -5.56 13.25
N LEU A 244 1.24 -5.86 11.96
CA LEU A 244 2.26 -6.83 11.52
C LEU A 244 3.69 -6.28 11.65
N MET A 245 3.86 -4.97 11.47
CA MET A 245 5.14 -4.26 11.58
C MET A 245 5.62 -4.00 13.02
N LEU A 246 4.74 -4.16 14.02
CA LEU A 246 5.08 -3.99 15.44
C LEU A 246 6.19 -4.94 15.89
N SER A 247 7.20 -4.39 16.56
CA SER A 247 8.17 -5.15 17.37
C SER A 247 7.46 -5.93 18.48
N THR A 248 7.89 -7.16 18.71
CA THR A 248 7.42 -7.97 19.85
C THR A 248 8.07 -7.47 21.15
N LEU A 249 7.28 -7.00 22.11
CA LEU A 249 7.75 -6.63 23.45
C LEU A 249 7.86 -7.87 24.36
N PRO A 250 8.91 -7.97 25.20
CA PRO A 250 9.13 -9.11 26.07
C PRO A 250 8.22 -9.07 27.32
N THR A 251 7.75 -10.23 27.77
CA THR A 251 7.01 -10.37 29.03
C THR A 251 7.98 -10.60 30.20
N THR A 252 8.23 -9.55 30.98
CA THR A 252 9.13 -9.59 32.15
C THR A 252 8.45 -10.25 33.36
N ALA A 253 9.15 -11.17 34.03
CA ALA A 253 8.73 -11.72 35.31
C ALA A 253 8.88 -10.67 36.45
N GLY A 254 7.90 -10.58 37.34
CA GLY A 254 7.93 -9.71 38.49
C GLY A 254 8.72 -10.29 39.68
N ILE A 255 8.79 -9.54 40.77
CA ILE A 255 9.49 -9.92 42.01
C ILE A 255 8.89 -11.18 42.66
N THR A 256 7.64 -11.52 42.33
CA THR A 256 7.00 -12.80 42.67
C THR A 256 6.73 -13.62 41.41
N ASN A 257 6.85 -14.96 41.51
CA ASN A 257 6.53 -15.90 40.42
C ASN A 257 5.06 -15.83 39.92
N THR A 258 4.20 -15.08 40.60
CA THR A 258 2.79 -14.83 40.28
C THR A 258 2.55 -13.50 39.55
N SER A 259 3.56 -12.65 39.45
CA SER A 259 3.51 -11.37 38.76
C SER A 259 4.27 -11.46 37.45
N ARG A 260 3.65 -11.01 36.36
CA ARG A 260 4.30 -10.76 35.06
C ARG A 260 3.87 -9.40 34.57
N ALA A 261 4.69 -8.74 33.77
CA ALA A 261 4.34 -7.44 33.21
C ALA A 261 5.13 -7.12 31.94
N ILE A 262 4.56 -6.26 31.10
CA ILE A 262 5.24 -5.65 29.95
C ILE A 262 5.43 -4.17 30.27
N ASP A 263 6.64 -3.65 30.13
CA ASP A 263 6.90 -2.22 30.23
C ASP A 263 6.44 -1.53 28.93
N LEU A 264 5.61 -0.48 29.07
CA LEU A 264 5.03 0.20 27.93
C LEU A 264 5.99 1.29 27.46
N PRO A 265 6.56 1.21 26.24
CA PRO A 265 7.47 2.23 25.76
C PRO A 265 6.75 3.57 25.66
N ALA A 266 7.48 4.64 25.96
CA ALA A 266 7.02 6.01 25.71
C ALA A 266 6.97 6.26 24.19
N PRO A 267 5.96 7.00 23.68
CA PRO A 267 5.95 7.47 22.30
C PRO A 267 7.21 8.29 22.04
N SER A 268 8.00 7.90 21.04
CA SER A 268 9.27 8.55 20.70
C SER A 268 9.46 8.56 19.19
N SER A 269 10.03 9.64 18.66
CA SER A 269 10.36 9.79 17.23
C SER A 269 11.71 9.16 16.85
N THR A 270 12.24 8.26 17.69
CA THR A 270 13.49 7.53 17.42
C THR A 270 13.31 6.35 16.45
N GLY A 271 12.14 6.26 15.79
CA GLY A 271 11.88 5.36 14.67
C GLY A 271 11.33 3.99 15.04
N ALA A 272 11.60 3.49 16.24
CA ALA A 272 11.23 2.13 16.63
C ALA A 272 9.71 1.95 16.81
N LEU A 273 9.06 1.28 15.85
CA LEU A 273 7.63 0.93 15.90
C LEU A 273 7.34 -0.20 16.90
N ASN A 274 7.48 0.11 18.19
CA ASN A 274 7.24 -0.81 19.29
C ASN A 274 5.79 -0.78 19.81
N ARG A 275 5.02 0.23 19.39
CA ARG A 275 3.69 0.58 19.88
C ARG A 275 2.96 1.43 18.84
N LEU A 276 1.66 1.19 18.67
CA LEU A 276 0.75 2.13 18.03
C LEU A 276 0.06 2.98 19.11
N ASP A 277 -0.02 4.28 18.91
CA ASP A 277 -0.84 5.18 19.73
C ASP A 277 -1.88 5.90 18.88
N PHE A 278 -3.12 5.79 19.33
CA PHE A 278 -4.29 6.50 18.82
C PHE A 278 -4.57 7.71 19.71
N ASP A 279 -4.81 8.85 19.06
CA ASP A 279 -5.02 10.16 19.67
C ASP A 279 -6.50 10.32 20.06
N PRO A 280 -6.86 10.30 21.37
CA PRO A 280 -8.26 10.34 21.80
C PRO A 280 -9.00 11.62 21.40
N MET A 281 -8.28 12.69 21.04
CA MET A 281 -8.91 13.91 20.56
C MET A 281 -9.57 13.75 19.18
N ARG A 282 -9.22 12.70 18.44
CA ARG A 282 -9.76 12.41 17.10
C ARG A 282 -11.07 11.64 17.13
N PHE A 283 -11.39 11.01 18.27
CA PHE A 283 -12.63 10.29 18.54
C PHE A 283 -13.19 10.69 19.91
N ARG A 284 -13.21 12.00 20.17
CA ARG A 284 -13.52 12.60 21.47
C ARG A 284 -14.82 12.10 22.10
N GLN A 285 -15.90 12.05 21.32
CA GLN A 285 -17.21 11.63 21.83
C GLN A 285 -17.21 10.15 22.28
N GLN A 286 -16.53 9.29 21.52
CA GLN A 286 -16.36 7.87 21.84
C GLN A 286 -15.45 7.68 23.05
N TRP A 287 -14.43 8.53 23.20
CA TRP A 287 -13.53 8.55 24.35
C TRP A 287 -14.22 9.02 25.63
N GLU A 288 -14.94 10.14 25.59
CA GLU A 288 -15.69 10.68 26.73
C GLU A 288 -16.78 9.71 27.19
N TYR A 289 -17.47 9.04 26.26
CA TYR A 289 -18.36 7.92 26.60
C TYR A 289 -17.59 6.77 27.27
N PHE A 290 -16.49 6.29 26.68
CA PHE A 290 -15.66 5.21 27.26
C PHE A 290 -15.12 5.54 28.65
N LEU A 291 -14.75 6.79 28.94
CA LEU A 291 -14.33 7.23 30.27
C LEU A 291 -15.50 7.23 31.28
N SER A 292 -16.74 7.40 30.83
CA SER A 292 -17.92 7.32 31.70
C SER A 292 -18.28 5.89 32.13
N THR A 293 -17.81 4.86 31.42
CA THR A 293 -18.14 3.44 31.68
C THR A 293 -16.92 2.56 31.95
N TYR A 294 -16.93 1.92 33.12
CA TYR A 294 -15.93 0.92 33.52
C TYR A 294 -16.26 -0.50 33.00
N SER A 295 -17.37 -0.66 32.26
CA SER A 295 -17.83 -1.93 31.69
C SER A 295 -16.78 -2.60 30.80
N THR A 296 -16.77 -3.94 30.84
CA THR A 296 -15.98 -4.79 29.95
C THR A 296 -16.61 -4.86 28.55
N ILE A 297 -17.95 -4.86 28.47
CA ILE A 297 -18.70 -4.86 27.20
C ILE A 297 -18.48 -3.55 26.45
N ASP A 298 -18.56 -2.40 27.14
CA ASP A 298 -18.33 -1.11 26.48
C ASP A 298 -16.86 -0.92 26.09
N PHE A 299 -15.92 -1.52 26.82
CA PHE A 299 -14.51 -1.55 26.43
C PHE A 299 -14.29 -2.38 25.15
N LYS A 300 -14.90 -3.57 25.07
CA LYS A 300 -14.95 -4.39 23.84
C LYS A 300 -15.53 -3.59 22.67
N ARG A 301 -16.71 -2.97 22.85
CA ARG A 301 -17.39 -2.15 21.84
C ARG A 301 -16.57 -0.94 21.39
N PHE A 302 -15.96 -0.22 22.32
CA PHE A 302 -15.10 0.93 22.05
C PHE A 302 -13.88 0.55 21.20
N MET A 303 -13.12 -0.47 21.64
CA MET A 303 -11.94 -0.93 20.91
C MET A 303 -12.31 -1.58 19.56
N ALA A 304 -13.45 -2.28 19.46
CA ALA A 304 -13.94 -2.80 18.20
C ALA A 304 -14.31 -1.66 17.23
N GLY A 305 -15.00 -0.63 17.71
CA GLY A 305 -15.34 0.55 16.91
C GLY A 305 -14.10 1.32 16.44
N LEU A 306 -13.05 1.44 17.28
CA LEU A 306 -11.76 2.02 16.90
C LEU A 306 -11.09 1.22 15.77
N LEU A 307 -11.00 -0.11 15.92
CA LEU A 307 -10.43 -1.00 14.91
C LEU A 307 -11.20 -0.91 13.57
N THR A 308 -12.53 -0.93 13.60
CA THR A 308 -13.35 -0.82 12.38
C THR A 308 -13.13 0.49 11.63
N ARG A 309 -12.99 1.63 12.33
CA ARG A 309 -12.69 2.92 11.67
C ARG A 309 -11.27 3.00 11.08
N ASN A 310 -10.35 2.14 11.53
CA ASN A 310 -8.98 2.05 11.01
C ASN A 310 -8.80 0.84 10.07
N GLY A 311 -9.89 0.32 9.50
CA GLY A 311 -9.88 -0.63 8.38
C GLY A 311 -9.86 -2.12 8.74
N TYR A 312 -10.01 -2.48 10.01
CA TYR A 312 -10.06 -3.89 10.45
C TYR A 312 -11.50 -4.42 10.52
N THR A 313 -11.68 -5.71 10.25
CA THR A 313 -12.95 -6.42 10.48
C THR A 313 -12.87 -7.18 11.80
N VAL A 314 -13.63 -6.73 12.79
CA VAL A 314 -13.71 -7.35 14.13
C VAL A 314 -14.81 -8.41 14.15
N MET A 315 -14.54 -9.56 14.76
CA MET A 315 -15.55 -10.60 15.00
C MET A 315 -16.45 -10.19 16.18
N GLU A 316 -17.74 -10.52 16.13
CA GLU A 316 -18.73 -10.01 17.08
C GLU A 316 -18.31 -10.25 18.55
N PRO A 317 -18.08 -9.20 19.36
CA PRO A 317 -17.53 -9.37 20.70
C PRO A 317 -18.53 -10.03 21.64
N ASN A 318 -18.16 -11.17 22.24
CA ASN A 318 -19.05 -11.85 23.18
C ASN A 318 -19.35 -10.99 24.43
N ASN A 319 -20.50 -11.25 25.05
CA ASN A 319 -20.98 -10.54 26.25
C ASN A 319 -20.33 -11.01 27.57
N PHE A 320 -19.32 -11.89 27.54
CA PHE A 320 -18.66 -12.36 28.77
C PHE A 320 -17.73 -11.28 29.34
N ASN A 321 -17.88 -11.03 30.64
CA ASN A 321 -17.12 -10.00 31.38
C ASN A 321 -15.81 -10.52 31.99
N SER A 322 -15.59 -11.84 32.02
CA SER A 322 -14.43 -12.50 32.64
C SER A 322 -13.11 -12.13 31.99
N PHE A 323 -13.10 -11.97 30.66
CA PHE A 323 -11.90 -11.61 29.93
C PHE A 323 -12.19 -10.65 28.76
N PRO A 324 -11.68 -9.39 28.79
CA PRO A 324 -11.73 -8.50 27.63
C PRO A 324 -10.75 -8.95 26.55
N ALA A 325 -11.26 -9.60 25.51
CA ALA A 325 -10.55 -9.86 24.27
C ALA A 325 -11.38 -9.46 23.04
N LEU A 326 -10.67 -9.20 21.93
CA LEU A 326 -11.21 -9.05 20.58
C LEU A 326 -10.40 -9.91 19.62
N VAL A 327 -11.09 -10.48 18.62
CA VAL A 327 -10.49 -11.18 17.48
C VAL A 327 -10.85 -10.41 16.22
N PHE A 328 -9.87 -10.12 15.38
CA PHE A 328 -10.08 -9.32 14.17
C PHE A 328 -9.06 -9.64 13.08
N ARG A 329 -9.37 -9.23 11.86
CA ARG A 329 -8.53 -9.38 10.66
C ARG A 329 -8.54 -8.09 9.84
N ARG A 330 -7.74 -8.03 8.78
CA ARG A 330 -7.80 -6.98 7.76
C ARG A 330 -8.05 -7.58 6.40
N THR A 331 -8.69 -6.83 5.50
CA THR A 331 -8.77 -7.19 4.09
C THR A 331 -7.39 -7.14 3.44
N GLY A 332 -7.13 -8.07 2.52
CA GLY A 332 -5.85 -8.15 1.79
C GLY A 332 -4.82 -9.11 2.37
N HIS A 333 -5.04 -9.72 3.54
CA HIS A 333 -4.19 -10.79 4.07
C HIS A 333 -4.95 -11.79 4.96
N ASP A 334 -4.30 -12.89 5.28
CA ASP A 334 -4.80 -14.03 6.07
C ASP A 334 -4.47 -13.96 7.56
N TYR A 335 -3.57 -13.06 7.99
CA TYR A 335 -3.25 -12.88 9.41
C TYR A 335 -4.47 -12.52 10.27
N LEU A 336 -4.59 -13.18 11.42
CA LEU A 336 -5.62 -12.97 12.43
C LEU A 336 -5.01 -12.39 13.70
N PHE A 337 -5.60 -11.32 14.21
CA PHE A 337 -5.16 -10.65 15.43
C PHE A 337 -6.02 -11.06 16.62
N PHE A 338 -5.38 -11.49 17.71
CA PHE A 338 -6.01 -11.63 19.02
C PHE A 338 -5.47 -10.52 19.93
N MET A 339 -6.35 -9.66 20.44
CA MET A 339 -5.98 -8.57 21.34
C MET A 339 -6.75 -8.67 22.66
N SER A 340 -6.04 -8.84 23.76
CA SER A 340 -6.62 -8.63 25.10
C SER A 340 -6.57 -7.14 25.47
N LEU A 341 -7.64 -6.62 26.08
CA LEU A 341 -7.80 -5.19 26.35
C LEU A 341 -7.49 -4.85 27.82
N HIS A 342 -6.78 -3.76 28.05
CA HIS A 342 -6.29 -3.36 29.37
C HIS A 342 -6.43 -1.86 29.62
N ARG A 343 -6.77 -1.47 30.84
CA ARG A 343 -6.72 -0.07 31.30
C ARG A 343 -5.54 0.10 32.25
N THR A 344 -4.64 1.04 31.99
CA THR A 344 -3.49 1.33 32.87
C THR A 344 -3.37 2.82 33.20
N ARG A 345 -2.80 3.10 34.38
CA ARG A 345 -2.47 4.47 34.87
C ARG A 345 -0.96 4.63 35.15
N ILE A 346 -0.14 3.73 34.61
CA ILE A 346 1.32 3.70 34.75
C ILE A 346 1.98 3.33 33.39
N PRO A 347 3.28 3.59 33.17
CA PRO A 347 4.00 3.17 31.96
C PRO A 347 4.31 1.65 31.92
N LYS A 348 3.39 0.82 32.43
CA LYS A 348 3.55 -0.63 32.55
C LYS A 348 2.19 -1.31 32.44
N LEU A 349 2.19 -2.54 31.94
CA LEU A 349 1.04 -3.41 31.85
C LEU A 349 1.22 -4.62 32.77
N SER A 350 0.45 -4.68 33.86
CA SER A 350 0.43 -5.84 34.75
C SER A 350 -0.37 -6.99 34.13
N LEU A 351 0.20 -8.20 34.15
CA LEU A 351 -0.37 -9.44 33.60
C LEU A 351 -0.48 -10.52 34.70
N PRO A 352 -1.53 -10.49 35.55
CA PRO A 352 -1.68 -11.44 36.65
C PRO A 352 -1.76 -12.88 36.16
N THR A 353 -1.15 -13.84 36.87
CA THR A 353 -1.20 -15.27 36.50
C THR A 353 -2.60 -15.88 36.56
N HIS A 354 -3.55 -15.30 37.30
CA HIS A 354 -4.95 -15.73 37.26
C HIS A 354 -5.66 -15.33 35.94
N ASN A 355 -5.13 -14.33 35.22
CA ASN A 355 -5.62 -13.89 33.90
C ASN A 355 -4.79 -14.47 32.74
N ASN A 356 -4.00 -15.52 33.01
CA ASN A 356 -3.20 -16.25 32.04
C ASN A 356 -3.94 -17.52 31.60
N PRO A 357 -4.48 -17.61 30.36
CA PRO A 357 -5.31 -18.73 29.95
C PRO A 357 -4.59 -20.08 30.10
N ASN A 358 -3.30 -20.12 29.79
CA ASN A 358 -2.42 -21.28 29.86
C ASN A 358 -2.22 -21.82 31.31
N THR A 359 -2.67 -21.11 32.36
CA THR A 359 -2.58 -21.56 33.78
C THR A 359 -3.88 -21.49 34.58
N THR A 360 -4.93 -20.80 34.11
CA THR A 360 -6.26 -20.84 34.77
C THR A 360 -7.32 -21.64 34.01
N GLY A 361 -6.99 -22.25 32.87
CA GLY A 361 -7.93 -23.10 32.13
C GLY A 361 -9.15 -22.36 31.60
N MET A 362 -9.07 -21.03 31.48
CA MET A 362 -10.14 -20.22 30.89
C MET A 362 -10.27 -20.52 29.39
N ASN A 363 -11.22 -21.39 29.06
CA ASN A 363 -11.40 -21.88 27.71
C ASN A 363 -11.62 -20.72 26.71
N LEU A 364 -11.04 -20.81 25.52
CA LEU A 364 -10.93 -19.70 24.57
C LEU A 364 -12.32 -19.18 24.13
N GLU A 365 -13.26 -20.10 23.97
CA GLU A 365 -14.69 -19.90 23.74
C GLU A 365 -15.31 -18.94 24.76
N THR A 366 -14.91 -19.01 26.04
CA THR A 366 -15.40 -18.07 27.08
C THR A 366 -14.77 -16.68 26.97
N GLN A 367 -13.59 -16.55 26.36
CA GLN A 367 -12.90 -15.27 26.18
C GLN A 367 -13.43 -14.50 24.95
N VAL A 368 -13.65 -15.20 23.83
CA VAL A 368 -13.95 -14.57 22.52
C VAL A 368 -15.22 -15.09 21.82
N GLY A 369 -15.80 -16.22 22.25
CA GLY A 369 -16.98 -16.84 21.64
C GLY A 369 -16.59 -17.91 20.62
N ASP A 370 -17.46 -18.90 20.38
CA ASP A 370 -17.09 -20.16 19.71
C ASP A 370 -16.52 -19.95 18.29
N ALA A 371 -17.17 -19.13 17.47
CA ALA A 371 -16.71 -18.83 16.11
C ALA A 371 -15.35 -18.11 16.07
N ALA A 372 -15.09 -17.22 17.04
CA ALA A 372 -13.82 -16.53 17.16
C ALA A 372 -12.73 -17.43 17.77
N ALA A 373 -13.10 -18.34 18.67
CA ALA A 373 -12.21 -19.33 19.24
C ALA A 373 -11.74 -20.34 18.18
N GLN A 374 -12.63 -20.79 17.29
CA GLN A 374 -12.25 -21.65 16.18
C GLN A 374 -11.29 -20.94 15.22
N ALA A 375 -11.64 -19.74 14.75
CA ALA A 375 -10.77 -18.96 13.86
C ALA A 375 -9.36 -18.71 14.46
N VAL A 376 -9.27 -18.52 15.79
CA VAL A 376 -8.01 -18.37 16.52
C VAL A 376 -7.19 -19.67 16.57
N LYS A 377 -7.83 -20.84 16.66
CA LYS A 377 -7.15 -22.15 16.54
C LYS A 377 -6.66 -22.37 15.10
N ASP A 378 -7.53 -22.16 14.11
CA ASP A 378 -7.21 -22.31 12.67
C ASP A 378 -6.01 -21.43 12.29
N ALA A 379 -6.01 -20.17 12.73
CA ALA A 379 -4.92 -19.22 12.47
C ALA A 379 -3.64 -19.52 13.28
N HIS A 380 -3.75 -20.18 14.44
CA HIS A 380 -2.59 -20.65 15.20
C HIS A 380 -1.91 -21.82 14.52
N GLU A 381 -2.66 -22.85 14.11
CA GLU A 381 -2.16 -24.00 13.33
C GLU A 381 -1.52 -23.53 12.00
N ALA A 382 -2.13 -22.58 11.31
CA ALA A 382 -1.59 -21.97 10.09
C ALA A 382 -0.38 -21.05 10.31
N ASN A 383 0.06 -20.81 11.55
CA ASN A 383 1.11 -19.84 11.91
C ASN A 383 0.81 -18.40 11.42
N ARG A 384 -0.48 -18.03 11.40
CA ARG A 384 -1.01 -16.71 10.98
C ARG A 384 -1.62 -15.89 12.12
N ILE A 385 -1.54 -16.36 13.36
CA ILE A 385 -1.98 -15.59 14.53
C ILE A 385 -0.95 -14.55 14.99
N VAL A 386 -1.44 -13.37 15.37
CA VAL A 386 -0.64 -12.30 16.00
C VAL A 386 -1.25 -11.92 17.34
N TRP A 387 -0.46 -12.06 18.40
CA TRP A 387 -0.84 -11.74 19.77
C TRP A 387 -0.57 -10.27 20.08
N LEU A 388 -1.59 -9.59 20.61
CA LEU A 388 -1.55 -8.17 20.93
C LEU A 388 -2.03 -7.89 22.37
N LYS A 389 -1.64 -6.72 22.88
CA LYS A 389 -2.23 -6.05 24.05
C LYS A 389 -2.61 -4.63 23.63
N GLY A 390 -3.78 -4.15 24.03
CA GLY A 390 -4.16 -2.75 23.74
C GLY A 390 -5.16 -2.21 24.74
N GLY A 391 -5.55 -0.95 24.56
CA GLY A 391 -6.49 -0.26 25.44
C GLY A 391 -6.00 1.10 25.92
N SER A 392 -6.49 1.59 27.05
CA SER A 392 -6.24 2.96 27.51
C SER A 392 -5.04 3.08 28.43
N GLN A 393 -4.16 4.04 28.14
CA GLN A 393 -3.16 4.56 29.07
C GLN A 393 -3.50 6.00 29.45
N ILE A 394 -3.77 6.23 30.74
CA ILE A 394 -4.23 7.50 31.33
C ILE A 394 -3.22 7.91 32.41
N LEU A 395 -2.31 8.84 32.09
CA LEU A 395 -1.16 9.18 32.94
C LEU A 395 -1.29 10.59 33.54
N PRO A 396 -0.99 10.80 34.83
CA PRO A 396 -0.98 12.15 35.42
C PRO A 396 -0.02 13.09 34.69
N GLY A 397 -0.52 14.22 34.19
CA GLY A 397 0.30 15.27 33.55
C GLY A 397 0.76 14.97 32.12
N VAL A 398 0.28 13.89 31.49
CA VAL A 398 0.57 13.53 30.10
C VAL A 398 -0.75 13.37 29.34
N ALA A 399 -0.74 13.53 28.02
CA ALA A 399 -1.92 13.28 27.20
C ALA A 399 -2.36 11.80 27.28
N ASP A 400 -3.67 11.57 27.39
CA ASP A 400 -4.26 10.24 27.30
C ASP A 400 -3.96 9.61 25.94
N THR A 401 -3.78 8.29 25.92
CA THR A 401 -3.56 7.51 24.70
C THR A 401 -4.37 6.22 24.72
N VAL A 402 -4.84 5.80 23.54
CA VAL A 402 -5.25 4.41 23.33
C VAL A 402 -4.13 3.71 22.57
N PHE A 403 -3.55 2.66 23.16
CA PHE A 403 -2.37 1.98 22.64
C PHE A 403 -2.70 0.60 22.07
N ILE A 404 -1.84 0.12 21.16
CA ILE A 404 -1.72 -1.30 20.81
C ILE A 404 -0.24 -1.67 20.73
N ILE A 405 0.15 -2.78 21.36
CA ILE A 405 1.48 -3.40 21.31
C ILE A 405 1.36 -4.87 20.92
N ARG A 406 2.47 -5.45 20.44
CA ARG A 406 2.65 -6.88 20.18
C ARG A 406 3.51 -7.49 21.29
N ASP A 407 3.22 -8.71 21.68
CA ASP A 407 3.95 -9.42 22.74
C ASP A 407 4.21 -10.89 22.42
N ASP A 408 5.18 -11.46 23.15
CA ASP A 408 5.70 -12.83 23.02
C ASP A 408 4.78 -13.91 23.60
N ASN A 409 3.81 -13.51 24.41
CA ASN A 409 3.02 -14.36 25.30
C ASN A 409 1.83 -15.01 24.56
N ALA A 410 2.13 -16.07 23.80
CA ALA A 410 1.14 -16.92 23.13
C ALA A 410 0.12 -17.54 24.10
N ARG A 411 -1.14 -17.61 23.67
CA ARG A 411 -2.31 -17.97 24.52
C ARG A 411 -2.96 -19.31 24.15
N LEU A 412 -2.28 -20.06 23.29
CA LEU A 412 -2.48 -21.45 22.89
C LEU A 412 -1.09 -22.10 22.93
#